data_AF-A0A925I220-F1
#
_entry.id   AF-A0A925I220-F1
#
_cell.length_a   1.000
_cell.length_b   1.000
_cell.length_c   1.000
_cell.angle_alpha   90.00
_cell.angle_beta   90.00
_cell.angle_gamma   90.00
#
_symmetry.space_group_name_H-M   'P 1'
#
loop_
_entity.id
_entity.type
_entity.pdbx_description
1 polymer ?
#
loop_
_entity_poly.entity_id
_entity_poly.type
_entity_poly.pdbx_seq_one_letter_code
_entity_poly.pdbx_strand_id
1 'polypeptide(L)'
;MSEPTRLGGIIHTYQKYDPGKFPSPTTPPPDVVSPAFEHFLAYGEMRELSEEELARAVRLDPSQMGNLGPSLDFLLAMLLERKRKILAKYETETVQKTVRREYQRSAEKTKPPAGIEGRFRKAVKEEQLRDLEMLWYAAGAERSKFGHQILQLVERLGEKYQIDELAGKYTFTGRTSMTVPEALEIKEELEKIDELLKQLEEARKTAQLGIIDFDLLEQFTEPGGREQLEEMQRMVENMVRELAERQGLEKGADGGFKLTPKAYRLFQGRLLERIFSSL
;
A
#
# COMPACT_ATOMS: atom_id res chain seq x y z
N MET A 1 32.21 57.37 29.49
CA MET A 1 31.80 55.96 29.35
C MET A 1 30.90 55.88 28.15
N SER A 2 31.40 55.30 27.05
CA SER A 2 30.75 55.23 25.75
C SER A 2 29.89 53.96 25.65
N GLU A 3 28.60 54.12 25.35
CA GLU A 3 27.67 53.01 25.15
C GLU A 3 28.07 52.14 23.94
N PRO A 4 27.86 50.81 24.02
CA PRO A 4 28.18 49.92 22.91
C PRO A 4 27.10 50.02 21.83
N THR A 5 27.50 50.48 20.65
CA THR A 5 26.68 50.54 19.44
C THR A 5 26.16 49.13 19.10
N ARG A 6 24.86 48.90 19.24
CA ARG A 6 24.21 47.67 18.75
C ARG A 6 24.24 47.70 17.22
N LEU A 7 25.17 46.93 16.64
CA LEU A 7 25.18 46.62 15.22
C LEU A 7 23.82 46.02 14.84
N GLY A 8 23.09 46.72 13.95
CA GLY A 8 21.81 46.27 13.45
C GLY A 8 21.98 44.93 12.72
N GLY A 9 21.25 43.91 13.18
CA GLY A 9 21.15 42.64 12.49
C GLY A 9 20.50 42.87 11.13
N ILE A 10 21.21 42.50 10.05
CA ILE A 10 20.65 42.48 8.71
C ILE A 10 19.65 41.33 8.67
N ILE A 11 18.36 41.65 8.74
CA ILE A 11 17.30 40.68 8.45
C ILE A 11 17.32 40.47 6.94
N HIS A 12 17.99 39.42 6.48
CA HIS A 12 17.91 38.98 5.09
C HIS A 12 16.49 38.44 4.84
N THR A 13 15.58 39.31 4.40
CA THR A 13 14.31 38.88 3.83
C THR A 13 14.60 38.32 2.43
N TYR A 14 14.83 37.02 2.34
CA TYR A 14 14.84 36.33 1.05
C TYR A 14 13.43 36.41 0.45
N GLN A 15 13.18 37.37 -0.43
CA GLN A 15 11.90 37.53 -1.15
C GLN A 15 11.53 36.31 -2.03
N LYS A 16 12.42 35.33 -2.17
CA LYS A 16 12.27 34.17 -3.05
C LYS A 16 12.26 32.82 -2.33
N TYR A 17 12.40 32.82 -1.01
CA TYR A 17 12.32 31.59 -0.23
C TYR A 17 10.87 31.35 0.20
N ASP A 18 10.20 30.45 -0.52
CA ASP A 18 8.91 29.91 -0.13
C ASP A 18 9.16 28.62 0.68
N PRO A 19 8.91 28.62 2.01
CA PRO A 19 9.18 27.45 2.87
C PRO A 19 8.33 26.23 2.49
N GLY A 20 7.26 26.40 1.71
CA GLY A 20 6.52 25.28 1.11
C GLY A 20 7.21 24.64 -0.09
N LYS A 21 8.09 25.38 -0.81
CA LYS A 21 8.81 24.90 -2.02
C LYS A 21 10.27 24.56 -1.77
N PHE A 22 10.87 25.15 -0.74
CA PHE A 22 12.28 24.94 -0.43
C PHE A 22 12.42 24.39 1.00
N PRO A 23 13.05 23.20 1.20
CA PRO A 23 13.39 22.71 2.53
C PRO A 23 14.37 23.68 3.19
N SER A 24 14.50 23.56 4.51
CA SER A 24 15.48 24.36 5.24
C SER A 24 16.87 24.18 4.61
N PRO A 25 17.63 25.27 4.36
CA PRO A 25 19.01 25.20 3.86
C PRO A 25 19.94 24.35 4.75
N THR A 26 19.52 24.05 5.97
CA THR A 26 20.28 23.26 6.97
C THR A 26 19.93 21.77 6.97
N THR A 27 18.90 21.32 6.25
CA THR A 27 18.53 19.90 6.23
C THR A 27 19.34 19.18 5.14
N PRO A 28 20.05 18.08 5.46
CA PRO A 28 20.79 17.34 4.45
C PRO A 28 19.81 16.79 3.40
N PRO A 29 20.09 16.94 2.10
CA PRO A 29 19.24 16.42 1.04
C PRO A 29 19.08 14.90 1.16
N PRO A 30 17.89 14.31 0.87
CA PRO A 30 17.73 12.87 0.84
C PRO A 30 18.69 12.25 -0.18
N ASP A 31 19.35 11.16 0.19
CA ASP A 31 20.32 10.48 -0.67
C ASP A 31 19.64 9.47 -1.58
N VAL A 32 19.25 9.93 -2.77
CA VAL A 32 18.64 9.10 -3.82
C VAL A 32 19.65 8.62 -4.86
N VAL A 33 20.89 9.13 -4.80
CA VAL A 33 21.92 8.90 -5.82
C VAL A 33 22.83 7.74 -5.42
N SER A 34 23.20 7.63 -4.13
CA SER A 34 24.11 6.58 -3.67
C SER A 34 23.60 5.15 -3.94
N PRO A 35 22.32 4.79 -3.72
CA PRO A 35 21.84 3.43 -4.03
C PRO A 35 21.97 3.06 -5.51
N ALA A 36 21.72 4.01 -6.42
CA ALA A 36 21.88 3.82 -7.86
C ALA A 36 23.35 3.60 -8.26
N PHE A 37 24.28 4.31 -7.60
CA PHE A 37 25.71 4.14 -7.83
C PHE A 37 26.29 2.88 -7.20
N GLU A 38 25.81 2.47 -6.01
CA GLU A 38 26.20 1.20 -5.39
C GLU A 38 25.81 0.01 -6.26
N HIS A 39 24.61 0.05 -6.87
CA HIS A 39 24.19 -0.94 -7.86
C HIS A 39 25.08 -0.93 -9.10
N PHE A 40 25.40 0.25 -9.65
CA PHE A 40 26.32 0.38 -10.78
C PHE A 40 27.71 -0.19 -10.48
N LEU A 41 28.25 0.06 -9.29
CA LEU A 41 29.55 -0.48 -8.87
C LEU A 41 29.50 -2.01 -8.66
N ALA A 42 28.37 -2.54 -8.19
CA ALA A 42 28.19 -3.97 -7.94
C ALA A 42 27.96 -4.80 -9.22
N TYR A 43 27.21 -4.26 -10.18
CA TYR A 43 26.73 -5.02 -11.35
C TYR A 43 27.19 -4.47 -12.71
N GLY A 44 27.83 -3.30 -12.75
CA GLY A 44 28.34 -2.68 -13.98
C GLY A 44 27.26 -2.05 -14.88
N GLU A 45 25.98 -2.15 -14.52
CA GLU A 45 24.86 -1.61 -15.28
C GLU A 45 24.27 -0.37 -14.59
N MET A 46 24.13 0.72 -15.36
CA MET A 46 23.36 1.89 -14.93
C MET A 46 21.88 1.62 -15.13
N ARG A 47 21.17 1.37 -14.02
CA ARG A 47 19.73 1.28 -14.01
C ARG A 47 19.12 2.67 -13.84
N GLU A 48 18.15 3.01 -14.70
CA GLU A 48 17.32 4.20 -14.52
C GLU A 48 16.43 4.03 -13.28
N LEU A 49 16.30 5.08 -12.47
CA LEU A 49 15.37 5.08 -11.33
C LEU A 49 13.96 5.32 -11.85
N SER A 50 13.01 4.47 -11.45
CA SER A 50 11.60 4.73 -11.74
C SER A 50 11.06 5.90 -10.91
N GLU A 51 9.98 6.52 -11.37
CA GLU A 51 9.31 7.62 -10.65
C GLU A 51 8.82 7.17 -9.27
N GLU A 52 8.30 5.93 -9.16
CA GLU A 52 7.91 5.31 -7.89
C GLU A 52 9.10 5.03 -6.96
N GLU A 53 10.21 4.53 -7.49
CA GLU A 53 11.42 4.25 -6.70
C GLU A 53 12.00 5.54 -6.12
N LEU A 54 11.99 6.61 -6.91
CA LEU A 54 12.39 7.94 -6.45
C LEU A 54 11.42 8.47 -5.39
N ALA A 55 10.11 8.35 -5.61
CA ALA A 55 9.09 8.82 -4.68
C ALA A 55 9.13 8.12 -3.31
N ARG A 56 9.46 6.82 -3.27
CA ARG A 56 9.65 6.06 -2.03
C ARG A 56 10.95 6.42 -1.29
N ALA A 57 12.01 6.74 -2.02
CA ALA A 57 13.29 7.12 -1.43
C ALA A 57 13.28 8.54 -0.84
N VAL A 58 12.36 9.39 -1.30
CA VAL A 58 12.18 10.76 -0.82
C VAL A 58 11.45 10.74 0.53
N ARG A 59 12.19 11.06 1.60
CA ARG A 59 11.62 11.43 2.90
C ARG A 59 11.42 12.93 2.96
N LEU A 60 10.19 13.37 3.21
CA LEU A 60 9.89 14.80 3.38
C LEU A 60 10.10 15.22 4.84
N ASP A 61 10.33 16.50 5.05
CA ASP A 61 10.26 17.10 6.38
C ASP A 61 8.77 17.32 6.73
N PRO A 62 8.28 16.89 7.91
CA PRO A 62 6.90 17.11 8.36
C PRO A 62 6.43 18.57 8.26
N SER A 63 7.36 19.52 8.34
CA SER A 63 7.10 20.96 8.21
C SER A 63 6.64 21.37 6.80
N GLN A 64 7.05 20.62 5.77
CA GLN A 64 6.65 20.84 4.37
C GLN A 64 5.30 20.19 4.05
N MET A 65 4.79 19.33 4.95
CA MET A 65 3.44 18.78 4.88
C MET A 65 2.38 19.71 5.50
N GLY A 66 2.72 20.96 5.86
CA GLY A 66 1.81 21.88 6.54
C GLY A 66 0.46 22.10 5.84
N ASN A 67 0.44 22.06 4.50
CA ASN A 67 -0.80 22.11 3.71
C ASN A 67 -1.37 20.73 3.33
N LEU A 68 -0.62 19.65 3.57
CA LEU A 68 -1.00 18.26 3.28
C LEU A 68 -1.67 17.54 4.47
N GLY A 69 -1.45 18.02 5.71
CA GLY A 69 -2.17 17.51 6.87
C GLY A 69 -3.69 17.53 6.69
N PRO A 70 -4.29 18.67 6.28
CA PRO A 70 -5.72 18.77 6.01
C PRO A 70 -6.22 17.86 4.87
N SER A 71 -5.42 17.65 3.81
CA SER A 71 -5.81 16.78 2.70
C SER A 71 -5.71 15.30 3.06
N LEU A 72 -4.66 14.88 3.77
CA LEU A 72 -4.53 13.51 4.30
C LEU A 72 -5.62 13.20 5.34
N ASP A 73 -5.92 14.14 6.24
CA ASP A 73 -6.99 13.99 7.21
C ASP A 73 -8.37 13.89 6.52
N PHE A 74 -8.59 14.64 5.43
CA PHE A 74 -9.80 14.51 4.61
C PHE A 74 -9.92 13.13 3.97
N LEU A 75 -8.86 12.63 3.33
CA LEU A 75 -8.85 11.31 2.70
C LEU A 75 -9.08 10.19 3.71
N LEU A 76 -8.45 10.32 4.89
CA LEU A 76 -8.64 9.40 6.00
C LEU A 76 -10.09 9.42 6.50
N ALA A 77 -10.68 10.61 6.68
CA ALA A 77 -12.08 10.75 7.07
C ALA A 77 -13.04 10.16 6.03
N MET A 78 -12.77 10.37 4.74
CA MET A 78 -13.56 9.84 3.63
C MET A 78 -13.54 8.31 3.58
N LEU A 79 -12.36 7.68 3.70
CA LEU A 79 -12.23 6.23 3.76
C LEU A 79 -12.88 5.63 5.01
N LEU A 80 -12.71 6.26 6.18
CA LEU A 80 -13.39 5.85 7.40
C LEU A 80 -14.91 5.96 7.29
N GLU A 81 -15.41 7.02 6.66
CA GLU A 81 -16.83 7.19 6.43
C GLU A 81 -17.37 6.11 5.48
N ARG A 82 -16.64 5.80 4.39
CA ARG A 82 -16.99 4.73 3.46
C ARG A 82 -17.06 3.38 4.18
N LYS A 83 -16.02 3.03 4.94
CA LYS A 83 -15.98 1.82 5.77
C LYS A 83 -17.18 1.78 6.72
N ARG A 84 -17.47 2.89 7.43
CA ARG A 84 -18.63 2.97 8.34
C ARG A 84 -19.95 2.75 7.60
N LYS A 85 -20.14 3.34 6.41
CA LYS A 85 -21.36 3.18 5.60
C LYS A 85 -21.58 1.71 5.23
N ILE A 86 -20.53 0.99 4.84
CA ILE A 86 -20.59 -0.45 4.52
C ILE A 86 -21.04 -1.24 5.75
N LEU A 87 -20.32 -1.07 6.88
CA LEU A 87 -20.60 -1.80 8.12
C LEU A 87 -21.99 -1.50 8.70
N ALA A 88 -22.50 -0.29 8.50
CA ALA A 88 -23.82 0.13 8.96
C ALA A 88 -24.97 -0.34 8.05
N LYS A 89 -24.69 -0.64 6.78
CA LYS A 89 -25.71 -1.07 5.81
C LYS A 89 -25.97 -2.57 5.92
N TYR A 90 -24.89 -3.35 5.96
CA TYR A 90 -24.96 -4.79 5.78
C TYR A 90 -24.93 -5.61 7.08
N GLU A 91 -25.34 -6.87 7.00
CA GLU A 91 -25.19 -7.89 8.03
C GLU A 91 -24.52 -9.17 7.49
N THR A 92 -23.84 -9.93 8.36
CA THR A 92 -23.09 -11.14 7.98
C THR A 92 -23.72 -12.46 8.41
N GLU A 93 -24.67 -12.44 9.36
CA GLU A 93 -25.24 -13.67 9.93
C GLU A 93 -25.94 -14.57 8.90
N THR A 94 -26.70 -13.96 7.99
CA THR A 94 -27.44 -14.69 6.96
C THR A 94 -26.50 -15.37 5.96
N VAL A 95 -25.42 -14.70 5.59
CA VAL A 95 -24.39 -15.25 4.70
C VAL A 95 -23.67 -16.40 5.36
N GLN A 96 -23.22 -16.24 6.61
CA GLN A 96 -22.54 -17.31 7.34
C GLN A 96 -23.38 -18.59 7.42
N LYS A 97 -24.69 -18.44 7.71
CA LYS A 97 -25.64 -19.56 7.71
C LYS A 97 -25.77 -20.19 6.32
N THR A 98 -25.76 -19.38 5.27
CA THR A 98 -25.87 -19.81 3.87
C THR A 98 -24.65 -20.62 3.45
N VAL A 99 -23.45 -20.09 3.65
CA VAL A 99 -22.21 -20.76 3.23
C VAL A 99 -21.98 -22.05 4.00
N ARG A 100 -22.28 -22.06 5.30
CA ARG A 100 -22.23 -23.30 6.10
C ARG A 100 -23.16 -24.37 5.55
N ARG A 101 -24.38 -24.00 5.13
CA ARG A 101 -25.34 -24.93 4.54
C ARG A 101 -24.89 -25.40 3.15
N GLU A 102 -24.32 -24.52 2.33
CA GLU A 102 -23.80 -24.87 1.01
C GLU A 102 -22.61 -25.82 1.10
N TYR A 103 -21.67 -25.56 2.01
CA TYR A 103 -20.56 -26.45 2.32
C TYR A 103 -21.06 -27.85 2.73
N GLN A 104 -21.99 -27.92 3.69
CA GLN A 104 -22.56 -29.20 4.14
C GLN A 104 -23.25 -29.96 3.01
N ARG A 105 -24.06 -29.26 2.20
CA ARG A 105 -24.73 -29.86 1.03
C ARG A 105 -23.73 -30.36 -0.02
N SER A 106 -22.62 -29.64 -0.22
CA SER A 106 -21.56 -30.05 -1.14
C SER A 106 -20.83 -31.31 -0.62
N ALA A 107 -20.54 -31.34 0.69
CA ALA A 107 -19.93 -32.49 1.34
C ALA A 107 -20.81 -33.75 1.26
N GLU A 108 -22.12 -33.62 1.45
CA GLU A 108 -23.09 -34.73 1.35
C GLU A 108 -23.22 -35.29 -0.07
N LYS A 109 -23.09 -34.44 -1.09
CA LYS A 109 -23.15 -34.86 -2.51
C LYS A 109 -21.86 -35.54 -2.99
N THR A 110 -20.76 -35.29 -2.31
CA THR A 110 -19.44 -35.81 -2.67
C THR A 110 -19.36 -37.30 -2.31
N LYS A 111 -18.96 -38.14 -3.27
CA LYS A 111 -18.91 -39.60 -3.09
C LYS A 111 -17.47 -40.09 -3.00
N PRO A 112 -16.92 -40.30 -1.79
CA PRO A 112 -15.56 -40.79 -1.64
C PRO A 112 -15.40 -42.25 -2.06
N PRO A 113 -14.26 -42.62 -2.68
CA PRO A 113 -13.85 -44.02 -2.82
C PRO A 113 -13.72 -44.71 -1.45
N ALA A 114 -14.08 -46.00 -1.39
CA ALA A 114 -14.13 -46.77 -0.14
C ALA A 114 -12.81 -46.75 0.67
N GLY A 115 -11.65 -46.69 0.00
CA GLY A 115 -10.35 -46.65 0.67
C GLY A 115 -10.04 -45.34 1.40
N ILE A 116 -10.70 -44.23 1.06
CA ILE A 116 -10.43 -42.90 1.62
C ILE A 116 -11.64 -42.25 2.31
N GLU A 117 -12.78 -42.94 2.33
CA GLU A 117 -14.03 -42.45 2.93
C GLU A 117 -13.88 -42.05 4.41
N GLY A 118 -13.18 -42.85 5.21
CA GLY A 118 -12.96 -42.53 6.63
C GLY A 118 -12.16 -41.24 6.82
N ARG A 119 -11.12 -41.04 5.99
CA ARG A 119 -10.32 -39.80 6.00
C ARG A 119 -11.11 -38.61 5.48
N PHE A 120 -11.94 -38.80 4.45
CA PHE A 120 -12.84 -37.77 3.92
C PHE A 120 -13.84 -37.29 4.97
N ARG A 121 -14.54 -38.21 5.66
CA ARG A 121 -15.48 -37.84 6.73
C ARG A 121 -14.79 -37.08 7.86
N LYS A 122 -13.56 -37.46 8.21
CA LYS A 122 -12.76 -36.75 9.21
C LYS A 122 -12.42 -35.34 8.73
N ALA A 123 -11.89 -35.20 7.51
CA ALA A 123 -11.53 -33.91 6.93
C ALA A 123 -12.73 -32.94 6.80
N VAL A 124 -13.90 -33.44 6.41
CA VAL A 124 -15.15 -32.66 6.37
C VAL A 124 -15.58 -32.20 7.77
N LYS A 125 -15.44 -33.08 8.78
CA LYS A 125 -15.84 -32.76 10.16
C LYS A 125 -14.89 -31.76 10.81
N GLU A 126 -13.59 -31.89 10.54
CA GLU A 126 -12.54 -31.01 11.08
C GLU A 126 -12.37 -29.73 10.25
N GLU A 127 -13.01 -29.65 9.08
CA GLU A 127 -13.04 -28.49 8.19
C GLU A 127 -11.62 -27.99 7.82
N GLN A 128 -10.66 -28.90 7.67
CA GLN A 128 -9.27 -28.53 7.36
C GLN A 128 -9.02 -28.56 5.85
N LEU A 129 -8.65 -27.41 5.26
CA LEU A 129 -8.33 -27.32 3.81
C LEU A 129 -7.22 -28.29 3.42
N ARG A 130 -6.13 -28.31 4.21
CA ARG A 130 -4.96 -29.15 3.95
C ARG A 130 -5.33 -30.64 3.86
N ASP A 131 -6.23 -31.12 4.71
CA ASP A 131 -6.65 -32.52 4.70
C ASP A 131 -7.48 -32.86 3.46
N LEU A 132 -8.32 -31.93 3.00
CA LEU A 132 -9.06 -32.06 1.75
C LEU A 132 -8.12 -32.06 0.53
N GLU A 133 -7.09 -31.21 0.51
CA GLU A 133 -6.06 -31.21 -0.54
C GLU A 133 -5.27 -32.52 -0.58
N MET A 134 -4.86 -33.06 0.57
CA MET A 134 -4.20 -34.37 0.62
C MET A 134 -5.09 -35.49 0.06
N LEU A 135 -6.40 -35.43 0.30
CA LEU A 135 -7.36 -36.37 -0.26
C LEU A 135 -7.50 -36.22 -1.78
N TRP A 136 -7.39 -35.00 -2.30
CA TRP A 136 -7.37 -34.74 -3.73
C TRP A 136 -6.19 -35.43 -4.42
N TYR A 137 -4.98 -35.28 -3.87
CA TYR A 137 -3.79 -35.98 -4.37
C TYR A 137 -3.93 -37.50 -4.27
N ALA A 138 -4.42 -38.00 -3.12
CA ALA A 138 -4.59 -39.44 -2.88
C ALA A 138 -5.61 -40.10 -3.82
N ALA A 139 -6.58 -39.35 -4.34
CA ALA A 139 -7.62 -39.86 -5.23
C ALA A 139 -7.26 -39.83 -6.72
N GLY A 140 -6.03 -39.43 -7.07
CA GLY A 140 -5.58 -39.33 -8.46
C GLY A 140 -5.82 -37.96 -9.10
N ALA A 141 -5.93 -36.90 -8.29
CA ALA A 141 -6.01 -35.51 -8.71
C ALA A 141 -7.11 -35.26 -9.77
N GLU A 142 -6.80 -34.47 -10.82
CA GLU A 142 -7.72 -34.04 -11.87
C GLU A 142 -8.33 -35.19 -12.70
N ARG A 143 -7.73 -36.38 -12.72
CA ARG A 143 -8.22 -37.48 -13.58
C ARG A 143 -9.46 -38.17 -13.00
N SER A 144 -9.80 -37.91 -11.75
CA SER A 144 -10.88 -38.60 -11.03
C SER A 144 -12.14 -37.73 -10.89
N LYS A 145 -13.33 -38.35 -10.95
CA LYS A 145 -14.60 -37.66 -10.65
C LYS A 145 -14.62 -37.10 -9.22
N PHE A 146 -14.01 -37.82 -8.29
CA PHE A 146 -13.89 -37.39 -6.90
C PHE A 146 -12.94 -36.21 -6.72
N GLY A 147 -11.83 -36.14 -7.48
CA GLY A 147 -10.91 -35.00 -7.45
C GLY A 147 -11.60 -33.68 -7.83
N HIS A 148 -12.44 -33.70 -8.86
CA HIS A 148 -13.26 -32.52 -9.21
C HIS A 148 -14.23 -32.12 -8.09
N GLN A 149 -14.86 -33.10 -7.43
CA GLN A 149 -15.76 -32.85 -6.30
C GLN A 149 -15.01 -32.29 -5.09
N ILE A 150 -13.79 -32.76 -4.82
CA ILE A 150 -12.95 -32.23 -3.75
C ILE A 150 -12.52 -30.80 -4.04
N LEU A 151 -12.17 -30.46 -5.29
CA LEU A 151 -11.82 -29.09 -5.64
C LEU A 151 -12.99 -28.13 -5.37
N GLN A 152 -14.21 -28.50 -5.77
CA GLN A 152 -15.41 -27.74 -5.44
C GLN A 152 -15.66 -27.65 -3.93
N LEU A 153 -15.37 -28.71 -3.17
CA LEU A 153 -15.53 -28.70 -1.73
C LEU A 153 -14.50 -27.80 -1.03
N VAL A 154 -13.25 -27.79 -1.51
CA VAL A 154 -12.18 -26.90 -1.04
C VAL A 154 -12.54 -25.45 -1.32
N GLU A 155 -13.04 -25.15 -2.52
CA GLU A 155 -13.53 -23.81 -2.88
C GLU A 155 -14.63 -23.35 -1.92
N ARG A 156 -15.67 -24.16 -1.70
CA ARG A 156 -16.77 -23.84 -0.75
C ARG A 156 -16.29 -23.67 0.68
N LEU A 157 -15.30 -24.44 1.09
CA LEU A 157 -14.69 -24.29 2.40
C LEU A 157 -13.88 -22.99 2.49
N GLY A 158 -13.15 -22.63 1.44
CA GLY A 158 -12.44 -21.37 1.32
C GLY A 158 -13.38 -20.16 1.43
N GLU A 159 -14.49 -20.17 0.67
CA GLU A 159 -15.55 -19.15 0.77
C GLU A 159 -16.06 -19.02 2.22
N LYS A 160 -16.30 -20.15 2.90
CA LYS A 160 -16.72 -20.17 4.30
C LYS A 160 -15.72 -19.46 5.21
N TYR A 161 -14.44 -19.80 5.10
CA TYR A 161 -13.39 -19.19 5.92
C TYR A 161 -13.27 -17.69 5.67
N GLN A 162 -13.34 -17.24 4.42
CA GLN A 162 -13.28 -15.82 4.10
C GLN A 162 -14.44 -15.04 4.72
N ILE A 163 -15.64 -15.64 4.76
CA ILE A 163 -16.83 -14.99 5.33
C ILE A 163 -16.81 -15.03 6.86
N ASP A 164 -16.30 -16.12 7.45
CA ASP A 164 -16.08 -16.19 8.89
C ASP A 164 -15.00 -15.20 9.35
N GLU A 165 -13.94 -15.00 8.56
CA GLU A 165 -12.93 -13.96 8.77
C GLU A 165 -13.54 -12.56 8.68
N LEU A 166 -14.36 -12.29 7.65
CA LEU A 166 -15.08 -11.02 7.49
C LEU A 166 -15.93 -10.70 8.73
N ALA A 167 -16.70 -11.67 9.23
CA ALA A 167 -17.53 -11.50 10.41
C ALA A 167 -16.72 -11.40 11.72
N GLY A 168 -15.53 -12.03 11.78
CA GLY A 168 -14.65 -11.95 12.94
C GLY A 168 -13.84 -10.65 13.01
N LYS A 169 -13.39 -10.13 11.86
CA LYS A 169 -12.55 -8.93 11.78
C LYS A 169 -13.36 -7.63 11.87
N TYR A 170 -14.59 -7.61 11.34
CA TYR A 170 -15.39 -6.40 11.28
C TYR A 170 -16.74 -6.56 12.00
N THR A 171 -17.14 -5.52 12.73
CA THR A 171 -18.44 -5.46 13.40
C THR A 171 -19.48 -4.83 12.49
N PHE A 172 -20.32 -5.67 11.90
CA PHE A 172 -21.47 -5.23 11.09
C PHE A 172 -22.66 -4.89 12.01
N THR A 173 -23.29 -3.75 11.76
CA THR A 173 -24.45 -3.27 12.54
C THR A 173 -25.71 -3.08 11.69
N GLY A 174 -25.63 -3.39 10.40
CA GLY A 174 -26.72 -3.23 9.46
C GLY A 174 -27.76 -4.34 9.50
N ARG A 175 -28.66 -4.31 8.52
CA ARG A 175 -29.77 -5.27 8.39
C ARG A 175 -29.94 -5.81 6.98
N THR A 176 -29.17 -5.30 6.02
CA THR A 176 -29.23 -5.78 4.64
C THR A 176 -28.44 -7.07 4.53
N SER A 177 -29.15 -8.17 4.28
CA SER A 177 -28.54 -9.44 3.91
C SER A 177 -27.82 -9.30 2.56
N MET A 178 -26.72 -10.02 2.39
CA MET A 178 -25.97 -10.08 1.13
C MET A 178 -25.87 -11.55 0.66
N THR A 179 -25.44 -11.74 -0.57
CA THR A 179 -25.11 -13.05 -1.15
C THR A 179 -23.65 -13.42 -0.88
N VAL A 180 -23.26 -14.68 -1.13
CA VAL A 180 -21.87 -15.14 -0.98
C VAL A 180 -20.91 -14.31 -1.85
N PRO A 181 -21.17 -14.08 -3.16
CA PRO A 181 -20.29 -13.26 -3.99
C PRO A 181 -20.19 -11.81 -3.49
N GLU A 182 -21.33 -11.19 -3.14
CA GLU A 182 -21.35 -9.82 -2.60
C GLU A 182 -20.55 -9.71 -1.30
N ALA A 183 -20.58 -10.73 -0.44
CA ALA A 183 -19.80 -10.74 0.80
C ALA A 183 -18.30 -10.77 0.54
N LEU A 184 -17.86 -11.52 -0.47
CA LEU A 184 -16.45 -11.57 -0.86
C LEU A 184 -16.00 -10.22 -1.46
N GLU A 185 -16.81 -9.62 -2.32
CA GLU A 185 -16.55 -8.27 -2.86
C GLU A 185 -16.44 -7.22 -1.75
N ILE A 186 -17.36 -7.24 -0.77
CA ILE A 186 -17.32 -6.34 0.38
C ILE A 186 -16.08 -6.59 1.25
N LYS A 187 -15.67 -7.85 1.44
CA LYS A 187 -14.44 -8.18 2.15
C LYS A 187 -13.23 -7.56 1.46
N GLU A 188 -13.10 -7.75 0.15
CA GLU A 188 -12.04 -7.15 -0.66
C GLU A 188 -12.06 -5.62 -0.58
N GLU A 189 -13.25 -5.00 -0.66
CA GLU A 189 -13.42 -3.55 -0.51
C GLU A 189 -12.89 -3.07 0.84
N LEU A 190 -13.28 -3.74 1.93
CA LEU A 190 -12.87 -3.38 3.29
C LEU A 190 -11.37 -3.59 3.53
N GLU A 191 -10.78 -4.65 2.97
CA GLU A 191 -9.35 -4.92 3.07
C GLU A 191 -8.51 -3.88 2.33
N LYS A 192 -8.94 -3.50 1.12
CA LYS A 192 -8.31 -2.39 0.36
C LYS A 192 -8.39 -1.08 1.13
N ILE A 193 -9.53 -0.77 1.74
CA ILE A 193 -9.68 0.42 2.58
C ILE A 193 -8.74 0.37 3.80
N ASP A 194 -8.62 -0.78 4.46
CA ASP A 194 -7.70 -0.95 5.61
C ASP A 194 -6.23 -0.75 5.21
N GLU A 195 -5.84 -1.27 4.05
CA GLU A 195 -4.49 -1.08 3.51
C GLU A 195 -4.21 0.40 3.22
N LEU A 196 -5.13 1.09 2.54
CA LEU A 196 -5.02 2.51 2.26
C LEU A 196 -4.97 3.36 3.54
N LEU A 197 -5.81 3.04 4.54
CA LEU A 197 -5.77 3.73 5.84
C LEU A 197 -4.41 3.59 6.51
N LYS A 198 -3.81 2.39 6.46
CA LYS A 198 -2.48 2.14 6.99
C LYS A 198 -1.41 2.93 6.22
N GLN A 199 -1.47 2.96 4.89
CA GLN A 199 -0.55 3.74 4.05
C GLN A 199 -0.66 5.24 4.35
N LEU A 200 -1.88 5.78 4.48
CA LEU A 200 -2.11 7.19 4.82
C LEU A 200 -1.58 7.53 6.22
N GLU A 201 -1.78 6.65 7.21
CA GLU A 201 -1.22 6.83 8.55
C GLU A 201 0.31 6.78 8.56
N GLU A 202 0.91 5.88 7.77
CA GLU A 202 2.35 5.77 7.64
C GLU A 202 2.92 7.00 6.92
N ALA A 203 2.30 7.44 5.84
CA ALA A 203 2.65 8.67 5.13
C ALA A 203 2.54 9.90 6.04
N ARG A 204 1.50 9.97 6.89
CA ARG A 204 1.37 11.02 7.90
C ARG A 204 2.52 11.02 8.90
N LYS A 205 2.97 9.84 9.36
CA LYS A 205 4.06 9.71 10.36
C LYS A 205 5.45 9.92 9.77
N THR A 206 5.68 9.42 8.56
CA THR A 206 7.01 9.33 7.92
C THR A 206 7.24 10.39 6.86
N ALA A 207 6.19 11.12 6.47
CA ALA A 207 6.18 12.07 5.37
C ALA A 207 6.54 11.44 4.01
N GLN A 208 6.33 10.13 3.85
CA GLN A 208 6.60 9.41 2.60
C GLN A 208 5.29 9.20 1.84
N LEU A 209 5.00 10.13 0.93
CA LEU A 209 3.80 10.05 0.07
C LEU A 209 3.91 8.96 -1.00
N GLY A 210 5.12 8.54 -1.36
CA GLY A 210 5.36 7.45 -2.33
C GLY A 210 4.97 6.05 -1.86
N ILE A 211 4.50 5.90 -0.61
CA ILE A 211 3.93 4.65 -0.08
C ILE A 211 2.43 4.54 -0.42
N ILE A 212 1.78 5.66 -0.72
CA ILE A 212 0.34 5.71 -0.96
C ILE A 212 0.02 5.20 -2.35
N ASP A 213 -0.90 4.25 -2.46
CA ASP A 213 -1.48 3.81 -3.72
C ASP A 213 -2.59 4.78 -4.15
N PHE A 214 -2.23 5.72 -5.03
CA PHE A 214 -3.14 6.74 -5.54
C PHE A 214 -4.19 6.18 -6.51
N ASP A 215 -3.85 5.15 -7.29
CA ASP A 215 -4.76 4.51 -8.24
C ASP A 215 -5.90 3.80 -7.49
N LEU A 216 -5.56 3.16 -6.37
CA LEU A 216 -6.53 2.52 -5.50
C LEU A 216 -7.38 3.56 -4.76
N LEU A 217 -6.80 4.69 -4.31
CA LEU A 217 -7.55 5.79 -3.69
C LEU A 217 -8.61 6.39 -4.63
N GLU A 218 -8.29 6.54 -5.92
CA GLU A 218 -9.21 7.11 -6.89
C GLU A 218 -10.51 6.29 -7.01
N GLN A 219 -10.43 4.96 -6.88
CA GLN A 219 -11.58 4.06 -6.93
C GLN A 219 -12.60 4.32 -5.80
N PHE A 220 -12.12 4.77 -4.63
CA PHE A 220 -12.95 5.04 -3.46
C PHE A 220 -13.39 6.49 -3.34
N THR A 221 -12.84 7.37 -4.17
CA THR A 221 -13.01 8.81 -4.03
C THR A 221 -14.29 9.28 -4.72
N GLU A 222 -15.18 9.88 -3.92
CA GLU A 222 -16.39 10.53 -4.43
C GLU A 222 -16.03 11.75 -5.32
N PRO A 223 -16.92 12.21 -6.22
CA PRO A 223 -16.60 13.27 -7.19
C PRO A 223 -16.02 14.55 -6.59
N GLY A 224 -16.40 14.90 -5.35
CA GLY A 224 -15.86 16.07 -4.64
C GLY A 224 -14.44 15.90 -4.08
N GLY A 225 -13.95 14.67 -3.92
CA GLY A 225 -12.59 14.39 -3.44
C GLY A 225 -11.55 14.21 -4.55
N ARG A 226 -11.98 14.06 -5.80
CA ARG A 226 -11.07 13.86 -6.94
C ARG A 226 -10.16 15.05 -7.17
N GLU A 227 -10.70 16.27 -7.07
CA GLU A 227 -9.93 17.49 -7.25
C GLU A 227 -8.76 17.58 -6.25
N GLN A 228 -9.00 17.16 -5.01
CA GLN A 228 -7.98 17.14 -3.95
C GLN A 228 -6.94 16.04 -4.16
N LEU A 229 -7.35 14.86 -4.65
CA LEU A 229 -6.42 13.81 -5.05
C LEU A 229 -5.53 14.27 -6.21
N GLU A 230 -6.11 14.87 -7.24
CA GLU A 230 -5.34 15.39 -8.39
C GLU A 230 -4.40 16.51 -7.98
N GLU A 231 -4.81 17.40 -7.08
CA GLU A 231 -3.93 18.42 -6.51
C GLU A 231 -2.76 17.79 -5.76
N MET A 232 -3.03 16.75 -4.96
CA MET A 232 -2.01 16.03 -4.20
C MET A 232 -1.04 15.28 -5.13
N GLN A 233 -1.53 14.57 -6.14
CA GLN A 233 -0.71 13.91 -7.16
C GLN A 233 0.19 14.93 -7.87
N ARG A 234 -0.36 16.05 -8.35
CA ARG A 234 0.42 17.12 -8.99
C ARG A 234 1.48 17.70 -8.05
N MET A 235 1.17 17.88 -6.77
CA MET A 235 2.13 18.35 -5.79
C MET A 235 3.27 17.34 -5.59
N VAL A 236 2.94 16.04 -5.47
CA VAL A 236 3.93 14.96 -5.34
C VAL A 236 4.83 14.91 -6.57
N GLU A 237 4.27 14.93 -7.78
CA GLU A 237 5.03 14.91 -9.03
C GLU A 237 5.99 16.10 -9.16
N ASN A 238 5.51 17.31 -8.88
CA ASN A 238 6.32 18.52 -8.94
C ASN A 238 7.47 18.46 -7.93
N MET A 239 7.20 17.96 -6.74
CA MET A 239 8.20 17.83 -5.68
C MET A 239 9.25 16.75 -5.99
N VAL A 240 8.83 15.59 -6.50
CA VAL A 240 9.71 14.53 -7.02
C VAL A 240 10.62 15.10 -8.10
N ARG A 241 10.06 15.87 -9.04
CA ARG A 241 10.82 16.54 -10.11
C ARG A 241 11.84 17.53 -9.55
N GLU A 242 11.44 18.42 -8.64
CA GLU A 242 12.35 19.39 -8.04
C GLU A 242 13.49 18.72 -7.25
N LEU A 243 13.19 17.63 -6.54
CA LEU A 243 14.20 16.87 -5.81
C LEU A 243 15.16 16.15 -6.76
N ALA A 244 14.64 15.57 -7.84
CA ALA A 244 15.46 14.99 -8.90
C ALA A 244 16.43 16.03 -9.48
N GLU A 245 15.95 17.21 -9.88
CA GLU A 245 16.78 18.28 -10.44
C GLU A 245 17.88 18.77 -9.47
N ARG A 246 17.58 18.83 -8.18
CA ARG A 246 18.56 19.19 -7.14
C ARG A 246 19.66 18.16 -7.00
N GLN A 247 19.30 16.88 -7.09
CA GLN A 247 20.24 15.75 -7.03
C GLN A 247 20.96 15.52 -8.37
N GLY A 248 20.63 16.31 -9.41
CA GLY A 248 21.21 16.17 -10.73
C GLY A 248 20.66 14.97 -11.50
N LEU A 249 19.40 14.63 -11.27
CA LEU A 249 18.65 13.66 -12.06
C LEU A 249 17.77 14.40 -13.05
N GLU A 250 17.74 13.96 -14.31
CA GLU A 250 16.88 14.51 -15.38
C GLU A 250 15.94 13.43 -15.91
N LYS A 251 14.70 13.81 -16.27
CA LYS A 251 13.73 12.86 -16.84
C LYS A 251 14.16 12.48 -18.26
N GLY A 252 14.41 11.20 -18.50
CA GLY A 252 14.75 10.64 -19.80
C GLY A 252 13.53 10.52 -20.72
N ALA A 253 13.78 10.32 -22.02
CA ALA A 253 12.73 10.14 -23.04
C ALA A 253 11.79 8.96 -22.76
N ASP A 254 12.25 8.00 -21.95
CA ASP A 254 11.58 6.74 -21.63
C ASP A 254 10.73 6.83 -20.35
N GLY A 255 10.70 8.00 -19.71
CA GLY A 255 9.98 8.27 -18.45
C GLY A 255 10.80 8.05 -17.17
N GLY A 256 11.94 7.35 -17.23
CA GLY A 256 12.86 7.13 -16.11
C GLY A 256 13.77 8.33 -15.81
N PHE A 257 14.38 8.36 -14.62
CA PHE A 257 15.34 9.41 -14.25
C PHE A 257 16.79 8.99 -14.59
N LYS A 258 17.47 9.82 -15.37
CA LYS A 258 18.87 9.65 -15.81
C LYS A 258 19.82 10.51 -14.99
N LEU A 259 20.99 9.97 -14.69
CA LEU A 259 22.06 10.65 -13.96
C LEU A 259 22.72 11.71 -14.85
N THR A 260 22.72 12.97 -14.40
CA THR A 260 23.44 14.06 -15.08
C THR A 260 24.88 14.17 -14.57
N PRO A 261 25.77 14.88 -15.29
CA PRO A 261 27.11 15.22 -14.80
C PRO A 261 27.13 15.92 -13.42
N LYS A 262 26.03 16.57 -13.03
CA LYS A 262 25.87 17.17 -11.69
C LYS A 262 25.68 16.11 -10.61
N ALA A 263 24.92 15.04 -10.87
CA ALA A 263 24.76 13.92 -9.93
C ALA A 263 26.08 13.21 -9.64
N TYR A 264 26.90 12.99 -10.68
CA TYR A 264 28.25 12.42 -10.52
C TYR A 264 29.12 13.24 -9.57
N ARG A 265 29.11 14.57 -9.68
CA ARG A 265 29.89 15.45 -8.80
C ARG A 265 29.38 15.43 -7.36
N LEU A 266 28.07 15.37 -7.16
CA LEU A 266 27.45 15.27 -5.84
C LEU A 266 27.82 13.95 -5.16
N PHE A 267 27.76 12.83 -5.88
CA PHE A 267 28.16 11.52 -5.37
C PHE A 267 29.65 11.46 -5.02
N GLN A 268 30.52 11.96 -5.91
CA GLN A 268 31.96 12.05 -5.64
C GLN A 268 32.26 12.88 -4.39
N GLY A 269 31.59 14.03 -4.21
CA GLY A 269 31.71 14.85 -3.01
C GLY A 269 31.35 14.07 -1.73
N ARG A 270 30.22 13.35 -1.74
CA ARG A 270 29.78 12.53 -0.58
C ARG A 270 30.71 11.36 -0.29
N LEU A 271 31.22 10.67 -1.31
CA LEU A 271 32.21 9.59 -1.14
C LEU A 271 33.47 10.12 -0.46
N LEU A 272 33.99 11.25 -0.95
CA LEU A 272 35.17 11.88 -0.37
C LEU A 272 34.89 12.30 1.08
N GLU A 273 33.77 12.96 1.35
CA GLU A 273 33.37 13.33 2.71
C GLU A 273 33.29 12.11 3.64
N ARG A 274 32.70 10.99 3.19
CA ARG A 274 32.61 9.75 3.98
C ARG A 274 34.00 9.14 4.25
N ILE A 275 34.86 9.07 3.24
CA ILE A 275 36.23 8.55 3.37
C ILE A 275 37.04 9.42 4.35
N PHE A 276 36.92 10.75 4.26
CA PHE A 276 37.66 11.69 5.10
C PHE A 276 37.03 11.92 6.47
N SER A 277 35.74 11.61 6.67
CA SER A 277 35.08 11.65 7.98
C SER A 277 35.49 10.48 8.89
N SER A 278 36.04 9.41 8.30
CA SER A 278 36.57 8.23 9.00
C SER A 278 38.08 8.28 9.27
N LEU A 279 38.73 9.41 8.95
CA LEU A 279 40.14 9.70 9.22
C LEU A 279 40.26 10.69 10.39
#